data_AF-A0A6I2H9P2-F1
#
_entry.id   AF-A0A6I2H9P2-F1
#
_cell.length_a   1.000
_cell.length_b   1.000
_cell.length_c   1.000
_cell.angle_alpha   90.00
_cell.angle_beta   90.00
_cell.angle_gamma   90.00
#
_symmetry.space_group_name_H-M   'P 1'
#
loop_
_entity.id
_entity.type
_entity.pdbx_description
1 polymer ?
#
loop_
_entity_poly.entity_id
_entity_poly.type
_entity_poly.pdbx_seq_one_letter_code
_entity_poly.pdbx_strand_id
1 'polypeptide(L)'
;MTPTERTIARLPAHLRRYVVTQDYAGYTPRDHAVWRHILGKLRGHLGERAHSVYMEGLEATGIGRESIPSLDEMNERLARLGWGAVGVRGFIPPEVFTELQALGVLAIAADIRTHEHIEYTPAPDIVHESAGHAPIIANARYADYLKRCGKAGFKAIATVEDQAVFEAIRNLSVVKEDPTATEAEVAHAQARLEAAAKSRRYTSESTRASRLYWWTAEYGLIGELERPRLYGAGLLSSIGEAQHCLTPAVKKLPLSLACADTEYDITRMQPQLFVARDFDHLFEVLAEFEATLAWKRGGDHGLKEALNARTVNHLVLSDGREVTGRVVELLTGDGEVAPGLGTALARLEGPVMVSRGGKDGSKPRFMPALVAFGGGELPERGAFELSLKSGLRLQGFAVGGGEVVDLRGELQGRALPLPAVCELFLSAGLPSVAGGPADPGTWDRWFGELNAFSEGDAEAKARAKKASALPPAVAELYRQVRTLREQGNPSPSALQQLAQACASHPDEWLLRAEVEELQRLARA
;
A
#
# COMPACT_ATOMS: atom_id res chain seq x y z
N MET A 1 -6.31 -17.08 -21.43
CA MET A 1 -5.92 -16.22 -20.29
C MET A 1 -6.13 -16.98 -18.99
N THR A 2 -5.08 -17.18 -18.20
CA THR A 2 -5.14 -17.76 -16.85
C THR A 2 -5.97 -16.86 -15.91
N PRO A 3 -6.41 -17.35 -14.74
CA PRO A 3 -7.05 -16.53 -13.71
C PRO A 3 -6.27 -15.26 -13.37
N THR A 4 -4.95 -15.36 -13.19
CA THR A 4 -4.08 -14.21 -12.89
C THR A 4 -4.04 -13.22 -14.05
N GLU A 5 -3.88 -13.69 -15.30
CA GLU A 5 -3.89 -12.81 -16.48
C GLU A 5 -5.21 -12.04 -16.61
N ARG A 6 -6.35 -12.65 -16.24
CA ARG A 6 -7.65 -11.96 -16.21
C ARG A 6 -7.70 -10.87 -15.14
N THR A 7 -7.12 -11.10 -13.96
CA THR A 7 -7.00 -10.08 -12.90
C THR A 7 -6.13 -8.92 -13.37
N ILE A 8 -4.96 -9.20 -13.94
CA ILE A 8 -4.03 -8.18 -14.46
C ILE A 8 -4.68 -7.33 -15.56
N ALA A 9 -5.42 -7.96 -16.49
CA ALA A 9 -6.08 -7.25 -17.58
C ALA A 9 -7.20 -6.29 -17.12
N ARG A 10 -7.73 -6.45 -15.91
CA ARG A 10 -8.70 -5.53 -15.29
C ARG A 10 -8.04 -4.33 -14.61
N LEU A 11 -6.75 -4.41 -14.29
CA LEU A 11 -6.04 -3.30 -13.68
C LEU A 11 -5.90 -2.13 -14.67
N PRO A 12 -5.99 -0.88 -14.18
CA PRO A 12 -5.52 0.28 -14.91
C PRO A 12 -4.10 0.10 -15.45
N ALA A 13 -3.81 0.64 -16.63
CA ALA A 13 -2.54 0.44 -17.32
C ALA A 13 -1.33 0.90 -16.47
N HIS A 14 -1.47 2.00 -15.73
CA HIS A 14 -0.41 2.57 -14.90
C HIS A 14 0.03 1.63 -13.77
N LEU A 15 -0.88 0.80 -13.25
CA LEU A 15 -0.58 -0.18 -12.20
C LEU A 15 0.12 -1.44 -12.74
N ARG A 16 -0.11 -1.81 -14.01
CA ARG A 16 0.42 -3.07 -14.57
C ARG A 16 1.94 -3.14 -14.60
N ARG A 17 2.64 -1.99 -14.65
CA ARG A 17 4.11 -1.94 -14.62
C ARG A 17 4.71 -2.47 -13.32
N TYR A 18 3.95 -2.43 -12.23
CA TYR A 18 4.39 -2.89 -10.90
C TYR A 18 4.07 -4.37 -10.68
N VAL A 19 3.34 -4.98 -11.62
CA VAL A 19 2.91 -6.37 -11.55
C VAL A 19 3.92 -7.26 -12.25
N VAL A 20 4.21 -8.41 -11.63
CA VAL A 20 5.14 -9.39 -12.14
C VAL A 20 4.54 -10.79 -12.15
N THR A 21 5.00 -11.60 -13.09
CA THR A 21 4.58 -13.00 -13.20
C THR A 21 5.18 -13.82 -12.06
N GLN A 22 4.39 -14.70 -11.46
CA GLN A 22 4.88 -15.70 -10.52
C GLN A 22 5.59 -16.81 -11.29
N ASP A 23 6.91 -16.93 -11.15
CA ASP A 23 7.67 -18.10 -11.61
C ASP A 23 7.46 -19.26 -10.63
N TYR A 24 6.31 -19.92 -10.75
CA TYR A 24 5.94 -21.01 -9.84
C TYR A 24 6.88 -22.22 -9.96
N ALA A 25 7.43 -22.47 -11.14
CA ALA A 25 8.39 -23.56 -11.36
C ALA A 25 9.74 -23.29 -10.67
N GLY A 26 10.03 -22.02 -10.35
CA GLY A 26 11.23 -21.60 -9.61
C GLY A 26 11.24 -21.98 -8.13
N TYR A 27 10.11 -22.34 -7.52
CA TYR A 27 10.08 -22.75 -6.11
C TYR A 27 10.70 -24.15 -5.92
N THR A 28 11.73 -24.21 -5.08
CA THR A 28 12.41 -25.47 -4.79
C THR A 28 11.59 -26.35 -3.84
N PRO A 29 11.81 -27.67 -3.80
CA PRO A 29 11.21 -28.53 -2.78
C PRO A 29 11.44 -28.05 -1.33
N ARG A 30 12.58 -27.40 -1.06
CA ARG A 30 12.87 -26.78 0.24
C ARG A 30 11.97 -25.58 0.53
N ASP A 31 11.69 -24.73 -0.46
CA ASP A 31 10.76 -23.61 -0.31
C ASP A 31 9.37 -24.10 0.06
N HIS A 32 8.88 -25.16 -0.59
CA HIS A 32 7.60 -25.78 -0.22
C HIS A 32 7.61 -26.41 1.17
N ALA A 33 8.75 -26.95 1.63
CA ALA A 33 8.90 -27.42 3.01
C ALA A 33 8.86 -26.27 4.03
N VAL A 34 9.50 -25.14 3.73
CA VAL A 34 9.43 -23.93 4.58
C VAL A 34 7.99 -23.46 4.71
N TRP A 35 7.26 -23.35 3.60
CA TRP A 35 5.84 -23.02 3.59
C TRP A 35 5.02 -23.98 4.46
N ARG A 36 5.15 -25.29 4.22
CA ARG A 36 4.39 -26.33 4.92
C ARG A 36 4.62 -26.28 6.42
N HIS A 37 5.87 -26.12 6.83
CA HIS A 37 6.25 -26.03 8.24
C HIS A 37 5.67 -24.78 8.91
N ILE A 38 5.79 -23.61 8.28
CA ILE A 38 5.22 -22.36 8.81
C ILE A 38 3.70 -22.47 8.92
N LEU A 39 3.03 -22.82 7.83
CA LEU A 39 1.56 -22.88 7.82
C LEU A 39 1.03 -23.99 8.74
N GLY A 40 1.74 -25.11 8.87
CA GLY A 40 1.43 -26.15 9.84
C GLY A 40 1.48 -25.63 11.29
N LYS A 41 2.54 -24.90 11.66
CA LYS A 41 2.65 -24.27 12.98
C LYS A 41 1.59 -23.19 13.20
N LEU A 42 1.37 -22.33 12.20
CA LEU A 42 0.36 -21.26 12.27
C LEU A 42 -1.04 -21.85 12.48
N ARG A 43 -1.45 -22.84 11.69
CA ARG A 43 -2.77 -23.50 11.86
C ARG A 43 -2.95 -24.11 13.24
N GLY A 44 -1.92 -24.79 13.77
CA GLY A 44 -1.96 -25.36 15.12
C GLY A 44 -2.05 -24.29 16.21
N HIS A 45 -1.37 -23.16 16.03
CA HIS A 45 -1.34 -22.08 17.01
C HIS A 45 -2.58 -21.17 16.98
N LEU A 46 -3.05 -20.86 15.78
CA LEU A 46 -4.09 -19.87 15.53
C LEU A 46 -5.50 -20.45 15.61
N GLY A 47 -5.68 -21.77 15.57
CA GLY A 47 -6.99 -22.41 15.51
C GLY A 47 -8.02 -21.90 16.54
N GLU A 48 -7.59 -21.65 17.78
CA GLU A 48 -8.46 -21.11 18.84
C GLU A 48 -8.26 -19.61 19.11
N ARG A 49 -7.17 -19.02 18.60
CA ARG A 49 -6.72 -17.66 18.93
C ARG A 49 -7.07 -16.63 17.85
N ALA A 50 -7.14 -17.05 16.60
CA ALA A 50 -7.54 -16.20 15.50
C ALA A 50 -9.05 -15.99 15.47
N HIS A 51 -9.47 -14.95 14.74
CA HIS A 51 -10.86 -14.75 14.37
C HIS A 51 -11.41 -16.01 13.68
N SER A 52 -12.67 -16.36 13.94
CA SER A 52 -13.26 -17.64 13.51
C SER A 52 -13.19 -17.87 12.00
N VAL A 53 -13.21 -16.79 11.21
CA VAL A 53 -13.11 -16.84 9.74
C VAL A 53 -11.73 -17.32 9.24
N TYR A 54 -10.68 -17.26 10.06
CA TYR A 54 -9.32 -17.48 9.56
C TYR A 54 -9.12 -18.87 8.93
N MET A 55 -9.59 -19.92 9.61
CA MET A 55 -9.37 -21.29 9.17
C MET A 55 -10.15 -21.64 7.91
N GLU A 56 -11.44 -21.25 7.85
CA GLU A 56 -12.25 -21.38 6.62
C GLU A 56 -11.74 -20.46 5.50
N GLY A 57 -11.19 -19.30 5.88
CA GLY A 57 -10.62 -18.31 5.00
C GLY A 57 -9.42 -18.82 4.22
N LEU A 58 -8.53 -19.59 4.86
CA LEU A 58 -7.40 -20.23 4.17
C LEU A 58 -7.88 -21.05 2.97
N GLU A 59 -8.89 -21.91 3.17
CA GLU A 59 -9.45 -22.73 2.10
C GLU A 59 -10.21 -21.87 1.07
N ALA A 60 -10.98 -20.89 1.54
CA ALA A 60 -11.75 -19.97 0.70
C ALA A 60 -10.89 -19.07 -0.19
N THR A 61 -9.60 -18.89 0.12
CA THR A 61 -8.64 -18.11 -0.68
C THR A 61 -7.56 -18.94 -1.37
N GLY A 62 -7.71 -20.26 -1.41
CA GLY A 62 -6.77 -21.14 -2.14
C GLY A 62 -5.45 -21.39 -1.42
N ILE A 63 -5.44 -21.28 -0.09
CA ILE A 63 -4.25 -21.42 0.75
C ILE A 63 -4.24 -22.81 1.36
N GLY A 64 -3.47 -23.70 0.73
CA GLY A 64 -3.23 -25.06 1.19
C GLY A 64 -1.97 -25.20 2.05
N ARG A 65 -1.94 -26.23 2.90
CA ARG A 65 -0.76 -26.54 3.73
C ARG A 65 0.43 -27.07 2.91
N GLU A 66 0.16 -27.87 1.89
CA GLU A 66 1.19 -28.72 1.30
C GLU A 66 2.12 -28.02 0.29
N SER A 67 1.70 -26.89 -0.25
CA SER A 67 2.48 -26.16 -1.25
C SER A 67 2.24 -24.66 -1.16
N ILE A 68 3.27 -23.88 -1.47
CA ILE A 68 3.16 -22.45 -1.73
C ILE A 68 1.98 -22.23 -2.71
N PRO A 69 1.10 -21.26 -2.47
CA PRO A 69 -0.09 -21.07 -3.29
C PRO A 69 0.29 -20.55 -4.68
N SER A 70 -0.41 -21.08 -5.69
CA SER A 70 -0.38 -20.51 -7.03
C SER A 70 -1.28 -19.27 -7.08
N LEU A 71 -0.80 -18.18 -7.67
CA LEU A 71 -1.64 -17.00 -7.89
C LEU A 71 -2.85 -17.30 -8.77
N ASP A 72 -2.77 -18.29 -9.67
CA ASP A 72 -3.91 -18.70 -10.48
C ASP A 72 -5.00 -19.34 -9.61
N GLU A 73 -4.62 -20.27 -8.72
CA GLU A 73 -5.57 -20.88 -7.78
C GLU A 73 -6.14 -19.83 -6.82
N MET A 74 -5.30 -18.96 -6.26
CA MET A 74 -5.75 -17.85 -5.41
C MET A 74 -6.77 -16.97 -6.16
N ASN A 75 -6.49 -16.59 -7.41
CA ASN A 75 -7.40 -15.75 -8.20
C ASN A 75 -8.71 -16.46 -8.56
N GLU A 76 -8.72 -17.78 -8.78
CA GLU A 76 -9.97 -18.52 -8.98
C GLU A 76 -10.88 -18.46 -7.75
N ARG A 77 -10.27 -18.49 -6.56
CA ARG A 77 -10.96 -18.48 -5.27
C ARG A 77 -11.38 -17.06 -4.88
N LEU A 78 -10.45 -16.12 -4.89
CA LEU A 78 -10.66 -14.70 -4.56
C LEU A 78 -11.70 -14.04 -5.47
N ALA A 79 -11.79 -14.42 -6.75
CA ALA A 79 -12.77 -13.87 -7.67
C ALA A 79 -14.22 -14.06 -7.16
N ARG A 80 -14.49 -15.14 -6.42
CA ARG A 80 -15.81 -15.43 -5.81
C ARG A 80 -16.12 -14.51 -4.64
N LEU A 81 -15.09 -13.93 -4.03
CA LEU A 81 -15.17 -12.97 -2.93
C LEU A 81 -15.13 -11.52 -3.43
N GLY A 82 -15.08 -11.30 -4.75
CA GLY A 82 -14.95 -9.96 -5.33
C GLY A 82 -13.55 -9.36 -5.14
N TRP A 83 -12.53 -10.21 -5.06
CA TRP A 83 -11.12 -9.87 -4.92
C TRP A 83 -10.25 -10.54 -5.98
N GLY A 84 -9.01 -10.08 -6.10
CA GLY A 84 -7.96 -10.73 -6.88
C GLY A 84 -6.59 -10.58 -6.21
N ALA A 85 -5.57 -11.17 -6.81
CA ALA A 85 -4.19 -11.07 -6.38
C ALA A 85 -3.27 -10.91 -7.60
N VAL A 86 -2.21 -10.12 -7.44
CA VAL A 86 -1.15 -9.96 -8.43
C VAL A 86 0.22 -10.08 -7.76
N GLY A 87 1.19 -10.64 -8.48
CA GLY A 87 2.57 -10.65 -8.01
C GLY A 87 3.16 -9.24 -8.08
N VAL A 88 3.92 -8.82 -7.08
CA VAL A 88 4.69 -7.57 -7.10
C VAL A 88 6.16 -7.82 -6.75
N ARG A 89 7.03 -6.88 -7.14
CA ARG A 89 8.47 -6.91 -6.80
C ARG A 89 8.77 -5.93 -5.67
N GLY A 90 9.48 -6.43 -4.66
CA GLY A 90 9.97 -5.64 -3.54
C GLY A 90 8.93 -4.69 -2.93
N PHE A 91 9.39 -3.50 -2.56
CA PHE A 91 8.55 -2.42 -2.05
C PHE A 91 7.98 -1.58 -3.20
N ILE A 92 6.68 -1.75 -3.46
CA ILE A 92 5.93 -0.88 -4.37
C ILE A 92 5.60 0.47 -3.70
N PRO A 93 5.42 1.56 -4.47
CA PRO A 93 5.01 2.85 -3.92
C PRO A 93 3.70 2.74 -3.11
N PRO A 94 3.55 3.46 -1.97
CA PRO A 94 2.35 3.41 -1.14
C PRO A 94 1.06 3.73 -1.91
N GLU A 95 1.11 4.67 -2.86
CA GLU A 95 -0.01 5.01 -3.74
C GLU A 95 -0.43 3.84 -4.64
N VAL A 96 0.52 3.03 -5.11
CA VAL A 96 0.25 1.83 -5.91
C VAL A 96 -0.39 0.76 -5.04
N PHE A 97 0.16 0.52 -3.85
CA PHE A 97 -0.39 -0.44 -2.89
C PHE A 97 -1.85 -0.09 -2.52
N THR A 98 -2.08 1.17 -2.13
CA THR A 98 -3.41 1.63 -1.71
C THR A 98 -4.41 1.64 -2.87
N GLU A 99 -3.99 1.95 -4.10
CA GLU A 99 -4.87 1.86 -5.28
C GLU A 99 -5.23 0.41 -5.61
N LEU A 100 -4.26 -0.52 -5.62
CA LEU A 100 -4.53 -1.96 -5.80
C LEU A 100 -5.53 -2.46 -4.76
N GLN A 101 -5.33 -2.08 -3.50
CA GLN A 101 -6.23 -2.47 -2.42
C GLN A 101 -7.63 -1.85 -2.56
N ALA A 102 -7.73 -0.59 -3.00
CA ALA A 102 -9.02 0.07 -3.30
C ALA A 102 -9.79 -0.67 -4.41
N LEU A 103 -9.07 -1.29 -5.35
CA LEU A 103 -9.62 -2.12 -6.42
C LEU A 103 -9.93 -3.56 -6.00
N GLY A 104 -9.67 -3.93 -4.74
CA GLY A 104 -9.83 -5.29 -4.25
C GLY A 104 -8.78 -6.25 -4.81
N VAL A 105 -7.54 -5.79 -4.97
CA VAL A 105 -6.43 -6.59 -5.47
C VAL A 105 -5.32 -6.63 -4.42
N LEU A 106 -4.95 -7.85 -3.99
CA LEU A 106 -3.79 -8.08 -3.14
C LEU A 106 -2.49 -7.98 -3.94
N ALA A 107 -1.52 -7.26 -3.39
CA ALA A 107 -0.15 -7.23 -3.88
C ALA A 107 0.65 -8.34 -3.17
N ILE A 108 0.97 -9.42 -3.89
CA ILE A 108 1.65 -10.59 -3.31
C ILE A 108 3.14 -10.54 -3.64
N ALA A 109 3.99 -10.42 -2.64
CA ALA A 109 5.41 -10.69 -2.77
C ALA A 109 5.60 -12.18 -3.12
N ALA A 110 6.24 -12.48 -4.24
CA ALA A 110 6.41 -13.86 -4.70
C ALA A 110 7.52 -14.62 -3.94
N ASP A 111 8.41 -13.92 -3.26
CA ASP A 111 9.51 -14.54 -2.54
C ASP A 111 9.06 -15.23 -1.26
N ILE A 112 9.79 -16.27 -0.85
CA ILE A 112 9.58 -16.95 0.43
C ILE A 112 10.86 -16.85 1.26
N ARG A 113 10.69 -16.59 2.57
CA ARG A 113 11.80 -16.54 3.53
C ARG A 113 12.62 -17.83 3.58
N THR A 114 13.82 -17.76 4.17
CA THR A 114 14.70 -18.93 4.33
C THR A 114 14.30 -19.75 5.56
N HIS A 115 14.70 -21.03 5.58
CA HIS A 115 14.51 -21.91 6.74
C HIS A 115 15.21 -21.41 8.03
N GLU A 116 16.22 -20.53 7.93
CA GLU A 116 16.89 -19.88 9.07
C GLU A 116 16.05 -18.78 9.72
N HIS A 117 15.12 -18.18 8.98
CA HIS A 117 14.28 -17.05 9.41
C HIS A 117 12.79 -17.40 9.48
N ILE A 118 12.47 -18.63 9.91
CA ILE A 118 11.08 -19.13 9.93
C ILE A 118 10.17 -18.37 10.87
N GLU A 119 10.69 -17.94 12.03
CA GLU A 119 9.86 -17.33 13.08
C GLU A 119 9.52 -15.86 12.79
N TYR A 120 10.36 -15.18 12.01
CA TYR A 120 10.23 -13.75 11.72
C TYR A 120 10.99 -13.36 10.45
N THR A 121 10.37 -12.50 9.64
CA THR A 121 11.02 -11.78 8.54
C THR A 121 10.65 -10.29 8.66
N PRO A 122 11.63 -9.37 8.50
CA PRO A 122 11.36 -7.93 8.51
C PRO A 122 10.71 -7.41 7.21
N ALA A 123 10.78 -8.17 6.11
CA ALA A 123 10.17 -7.82 4.82
C ALA A 123 9.01 -8.78 4.49
N PRO A 124 7.91 -8.28 3.91
CA PRO A 124 6.78 -9.11 3.52
C PRO A 124 7.19 -10.14 2.47
N ASP A 125 6.79 -11.39 2.69
CA ASP A 125 7.01 -12.52 1.80
C ASP A 125 5.68 -13.20 1.48
N ILE A 126 5.68 -14.22 0.61
CA ILE A 126 4.46 -14.90 0.18
C ILE A 126 3.67 -15.51 1.34
N VAL A 127 4.32 -15.86 2.45
CA VAL A 127 3.65 -16.33 3.67
C VAL A 127 2.86 -15.20 4.31
N HIS A 128 3.48 -14.03 4.49
CA HIS A 128 2.81 -12.86 5.05
C HIS A 128 1.57 -12.47 4.23
N GLU A 129 1.75 -12.33 2.93
CA GLU A 129 0.68 -11.87 2.05
C GLU A 129 -0.45 -12.92 1.91
N SER A 130 -0.07 -14.18 1.71
CA SER A 130 -1.05 -15.23 1.38
C SER A 130 -1.69 -15.86 2.61
N ALA A 131 -0.94 -16.09 3.70
CA ALA A 131 -1.47 -16.70 4.92
C ALA A 131 -1.83 -15.68 6.01
N GLY A 132 -1.39 -14.43 5.90
CA GLY A 132 -1.77 -13.32 6.78
C GLY A 132 -2.99 -12.56 6.26
N HIS A 133 -2.87 -11.91 5.10
CA HIS A 133 -3.93 -11.04 4.57
C HIS A 133 -5.11 -11.79 3.95
N ALA A 134 -4.84 -12.74 3.05
CA ALA A 134 -5.90 -13.35 2.24
C ALA A 134 -7.02 -14.02 3.07
N PRO A 135 -6.76 -14.78 4.14
CA PRO A 135 -7.82 -15.58 4.78
C PRO A 135 -8.96 -14.75 5.36
N ILE A 136 -8.67 -13.58 5.96
CA ILE A 136 -9.72 -12.76 6.58
C ILE A 136 -10.64 -12.12 5.53
N ILE A 137 -10.21 -12.02 4.26
CA ILE A 137 -11.04 -11.53 3.13
C ILE A 137 -12.27 -12.41 2.89
N ALA A 138 -12.27 -13.66 3.34
CA ALA A 138 -13.47 -14.50 3.32
C ALA A 138 -14.64 -13.89 4.11
N ASN A 139 -14.37 -12.99 5.07
CA ASN A 139 -15.38 -12.15 5.67
C ASN A 139 -15.67 -10.92 4.78
N ALA A 140 -16.85 -10.88 4.16
CA ALA A 140 -17.25 -9.79 3.26
C ALA A 140 -17.17 -8.39 3.91
N ARG A 141 -17.46 -8.27 5.20
CA ARG A 141 -17.41 -6.99 5.91
C ARG A 141 -15.98 -6.49 6.04
N TYR A 142 -15.06 -7.35 6.46
CA TYR A 142 -13.63 -7.02 6.50
C TYR A 142 -13.03 -6.75 5.12
N ALA A 143 -13.46 -7.52 4.12
CA ALA A 143 -13.10 -7.32 2.73
C ALA A 143 -13.48 -5.91 2.24
N ASP A 144 -14.68 -5.43 2.56
CA ASP A 144 -15.07 -4.06 2.22
C ASP A 144 -14.31 -3.00 3.03
N TYR A 145 -13.91 -3.32 4.28
CA TYR A 145 -13.10 -2.44 5.11
C TYR A 145 -11.74 -2.19 4.46
N LEU A 146 -11.05 -3.25 4.01
CA LEU A 146 -9.75 -3.12 3.32
C LEU A 146 -9.85 -2.27 2.05
N LYS A 147 -10.90 -2.46 1.23
CA LYS A 147 -11.13 -1.60 0.04
C LYS A 147 -11.30 -0.13 0.43
N ARG A 148 -12.02 0.15 1.53
CA ARG A 148 -12.22 1.52 2.03
C ARG A 148 -10.93 2.11 2.60
N CYS A 149 -10.11 1.32 3.29
CA CYS A 149 -8.76 1.72 3.71
C CYS A 149 -7.88 2.08 2.51
N GLY A 150 -7.84 1.23 1.49
CA GLY A 150 -7.12 1.49 0.24
C GLY A 150 -7.56 2.81 -0.39
N LYS A 151 -8.88 3.06 -0.48
CA LYS A 151 -9.42 4.34 -1.00
C LYS A 151 -9.02 5.54 -0.15
N ALA A 152 -9.08 5.42 1.19
CA ALA A 152 -8.69 6.49 2.09
C ALA A 152 -7.20 6.80 1.99
N GLY A 153 -6.34 5.79 1.95
CA GLY A 153 -4.90 5.92 1.76
C GLY A 153 -4.53 6.50 0.40
N PHE A 154 -5.18 6.04 -0.67
CA PHE A 154 -4.93 6.54 -2.03
C PHE A 154 -5.29 8.02 -2.19
N LYS A 155 -6.32 8.50 -1.47
CA LYS A 155 -6.75 9.91 -1.51
C LYS A 155 -6.04 10.80 -0.48
N ALA A 156 -5.38 10.21 0.51
CA ALA A 156 -4.69 10.95 1.55
C ALA A 156 -3.53 11.75 0.95
N ILE A 157 -3.34 12.98 1.42
CA ILE A 157 -2.24 13.82 0.94
C ILE A 157 -0.91 13.33 1.55
N ALA A 158 -0.01 12.88 0.68
CA ALA A 158 1.37 12.53 1.02
C ALA A 158 2.29 13.73 0.81
N THR A 159 3.33 13.86 1.62
CA THR A 159 4.32 14.94 1.51
C THR A 159 5.57 14.51 0.76
N VAL A 160 6.39 15.49 0.37
CA VAL A 160 7.73 15.21 -0.18
C VAL A 160 8.64 14.46 0.79
N GLU A 161 8.44 14.63 2.11
CA GLU A 161 9.16 13.87 3.13
C GLU A 161 8.70 12.41 3.19
N ASP A 162 7.41 12.13 3.01
CA ASP A 162 6.90 10.76 2.90
C ASP A 162 7.55 10.04 1.71
N GLN A 163 7.61 10.72 0.55
CA GLN A 163 8.27 10.22 -0.66
C GLN A 163 9.76 9.96 -0.42
N ALA A 164 10.47 10.90 0.20
CA ALA A 164 11.90 10.75 0.52
C ALA A 164 12.16 9.55 1.45
N VAL A 165 11.31 9.33 2.46
CA VAL A 165 11.43 8.17 3.34
C VAL A 165 11.18 6.87 2.57
N PHE A 166 10.14 6.81 1.74
CA PHE A 166 9.87 5.64 0.92
C PHE A 166 11.05 5.32 -0.01
N GLU A 167 11.58 6.32 -0.72
CA GLU A 167 12.73 6.15 -1.61
C GLU A 167 13.97 5.65 -0.86
N ALA A 168 14.21 6.14 0.36
CA ALA A 168 15.32 5.70 1.20
C ALA A 168 15.13 4.26 1.70
N ILE A 169 13.91 3.86 2.10
CA ILE A 169 13.59 2.47 2.45
C ILE A 169 13.84 1.55 1.26
N ARG A 170 13.31 1.93 0.08
CA ARG A 170 13.49 1.17 -1.16
C ARG A 170 14.97 1.00 -1.50
N ASN A 171 15.74 2.09 -1.45
CA ASN A 171 17.18 2.04 -1.70
C ASN A 171 17.90 1.13 -0.70
N LEU A 172 17.58 1.23 0.59
CA LEU A 172 18.16 0.37 1.61
C LEU A 172 17.83 -1.11 1.38
N SER A 173 16.61 -1.45 0.96
CA SER A 173 16.21 -2.83 0.61
C SER A 173 17.06 -3.35 -0.53
N VAL A 174 17.16 -2.60 -1.63
CA VAL A 174 17.95 -2.98 -2.81
C VAL A 174 19.42 -3.20 -2.44
N VAL A 175 20.01 -2.29 -1.66
CA VAL A 175 21.42 -2.41 -1.25
C VAL A 175 21.65 -3.60 -0.31
N LYS A 176 20.72 -3.87 0.62
CA LYS A 176 20.84 -5.03 1.53
C LYS A 176 20.66 -6.37 0.82
N GLU A 177 19.92 -6.39 -0.29
CA GLU A 177 19.69 -7.60 -1.09
C GLU A 177 20.77 -7.85 -2.14
N ASP A 178 21.59 -6.84 -2.48
CA ASP A 178 22.70 -6.98 -3.41
C ASP A 178 23.87 -7.75 -2.75
N PRO A 179 24.21 -8.96 -3.23
CA PRO A 179 25.29 -9.76 -2.66
C PRO A 179 26.69 -9.18 -2.87
N THR A 180 26.82 -8.13 -3.69
CA THR A 180 28.06 -7.42 -3.97
C THR A 180 28.17 -6.10 -3.22
N ALA A 181 27.12 -5.67 -2.53
CA ALA A 181 27.14 -4.44 -1.74
C ALA A 181 28.14 -4.52 -0.59
N THR A 182 28.90 -3.45 -0.44
CA THR A 182 29.87 -3.24 0.63
C THR A 182 29.19 -2.77 1.91
N GLU A 183 29.84 -2.98 3.06
CA GLU A 183 29.36 -2.45 4.35
C GLU A 183 29.20 -0.92 4.33
N ALA A 184 30.06 -0.22 3.56
CA ALA A 184 29.99 1.23 3.39
C ALA A 184 28.74 1.67 2.62
N GLU A 185 28.33 0.93 1.59
CA GLU A 185 27.10 1.21 0.84
C GLU A 185 25.85 0.98 1.70
N VAL A 186 25.82 -0.11 2.48
CA VAL A 186 24.73 -0.37 3.44
C VAL A 186 24.66 0.73 4.49
N ALA A 187 25.81 1.14 5.06
CA ALA A 187 25.86 2.23 6.04
C ALA A 187 25.41 3.57 5.45
N HIS A 188 25.78 3.87 4.20
CA HIS A 188 25.33 5.07 3.51
C HIS A 188 23.81 5.07 3.26
N ALA A 189 23.25 3.95 2.79
CA ALA A 189 21.81 3.80 2.60
C ALA A 189 21.03 3.94 3.92
N GLN A 190 21.57 3.38 5.01
CA GLN A 190 21.00 3.52 6.35
C GLN A 190 21.00 4.98 6.83
N ALA A 191 22.11 5.70 6.63
CA ALA A 191 22.22 7.11 6.98
C ALA A 191 21.25 7.99 6.17
N ARG A 192 21.00 7.66 4.90
CA ARG A 192 19.99 8.34 4.06
C ARG A 192 18.58 8.15 4.62
N LEU A 193 18.23 6.94 5.04
CA LEU A 193 16.95 6.66 5.66
C LEU A 193 16.76 7.44 6.96
N GLU A 194 17.79 7.48 7.82
CA GLU A 194 17.74 8.27 9.06
C GLU A 194 17.59 9.77 8.79
N ALA A 195 18.29 10.31 7.79
CA ALA A 195 18.18 11.70 7.41
C ALA A 195 16.79 12.03 6.84
N ALA A 196 16.23 11.15 6.01
CA ALA A 196 14.87 11.29 5.47
C ALA A 196 13.81 11.23 6.59
N ALA A 197 13.94 10.31 7.55
CA ALA A 197 13.03 10.22 8.67
C ALA A 197 13.06 11.47 9.56
N LYS A 198 14.26 12.05 9.78
CA LYS A 198 14.46 13.28 10.57
C LYS A 198 14.00 14.56 9.85
N SER A 199 13.79 14.53 8.53
CA SER A 199 13.37 15.72 7.77
C SER A 199 11.87 16.01 7.87
N ARG A 200 11.07 15.08 8.42
CA ARG A 200 9.62 15.20 8.56
C ARG A 200 9.25 16.44 9.38
N ARG A 201 8.51 17.36 8.75
CA ARG A 201 8.04 18.61 9.35
C ARG A 201 6.78 18.44 10.21
N TYR A 202 5.93 17.48 9.86
CA TYR A 202 4.68 17.15 10.56
C TYR A 202 4.22 15.74 10.16
N THR A 203 3.19 15.23 10.84
CA THR A 203 2.56 13.95 10.48
C THR A 203 1.53 14.19 9.38
N SER A 204 1.79 13.68 8.18
CA SER A 204 0.91 13.82 7.02
C SER A 204 -0.34 12.95 7.11
N GLU A 205 -1.35 13.26 6.29
CA GLU A 205 -2.53 12.41 6.15
C GLU A 205 -2.16 10.99 5.70
N SER A 206 -1.22 10.86 4.76
CA SER A 206 -0.73 9.56 4.28
C SER A 206 -0.07 8.76 5.41
N THR A 207 0.78 9.40 6.23
CA THR A 207 1.38 8.75 7.41
C THR A 207 0.31 8.31 8.41
N ARG A 208 -0.71 9.14 8.68
CA ARG A 208 -1.83 8.77 9.58
C ARG A 208 -2.66 7.61 9.02
N ALA A 209 -2.91 7.58 7.70
CA ALA A 209 -3.60 6.47 7.04
C ALA A 209 -2.80 5.16 7.16
N SER A 210 -1.48 5.23 6.98
CA SER A 210 -0.58 4.08 7.17
C SER A 210 -0.61 3.57 8.62
N ARG A 211 -0.61 4.46 9.62
CA ARG A 211 -0.75 4.08 11.05
C ARG A 211 -2.09 3.41 11.34
N LEU A 212 -3.18 3.96 10.82
CA LEU A 212 -4.51 3.36 10.97
C LEU A 212 -4.53 1.94 10.36
N TYR A 213 -3.96 1.77 9.16
CA TYR A 213 -3.83 0.47 8.51
C TYR A 213 -2.97 -0.49 9.34
N TRP A 214 -1.82 -0.03 9.85
CA TRP A 214 -0.92 -0.82 10.69
C TRP A 214 -1.61 -1.35 11.95
N TRP A 215 -2.28 -0.47 12.70
CA TRP A 215 -2.93 -0.85 13.95
C TRP A 215 -4.26 -1.60 13.78
N THR A 216 -4.69 -1.81 12.52
CA THR A 216 -5.90 -2.56 12.20
C THR A 216 -5.58 -3.76 11.30
N ALA A 217 -5.36 -3.56 10.02
CA ALA A 217 -5.15 -4.63 9.05
C ALA A 217 -3.86 -5.44 9.29
N GLU A 218 -2.79 -4.84 9.82
CA GLU A 218 -1.52 -5.53 10.10
C GLU A 218 -1.46 -6.15 11.50
N TYR A 219 -1.75 -5.34 12.53
CA TYR A 219 -1.57 -5.70 13.93
C TYR A 219 -2.83 -5.47 14.78
N GLY A 220 -4.01 -5.63 14.17
CA GLY A 220 -5.29 -5.51 14.85
C GLY A 220 -5.73 -6.77 15.60
N LEU A 221 -6.41 -6.52 16.72
CA LEU A 221 -7.10 -7.52 17.54
C LEU A 221 -8.61 -7.25 17.54
N ILE A 222 -9.43 -8.27 17.81
CA ILE A 222 -10.89 -8.17 17.76
C ILE A 222 -11.58 -8.95 18.90
N GLY A 223 -12.69 -8.42 19.42
CA GLY A 223 -13.50 -9.03 20.48
C GLY A 223 -13.35 -8.30 21.83
N GLU A 224 -13.39 -9.07 22.92
CA GLU A 224 -13.26 -8.55 24.28
C GLU A 224 -11.82 -8.08 24.55
N LEU A 225 -11.66 -6.99 25.30
CA LEU A 225 -10.35 -6.38 25.59
C LEU A 225 -9.44 -7.34 26.40
N GLU A 226 -10.04 -8.11 27.29
CA GLU A 226 -9.37 -9.06 28.17
C GLU A 226 -9.03 -10.38 27.46
N ARG A 227 -9.79 -10.74 26.43
CA ARG A 227 -9.65 -12.00 25.68
C ARG A 227 -9.84 -11.79 24.17
N PRO A 228 -8.99 -10.96 23.55
CA PRO A 228 -9.14 -10.67 22.13
C PRO A 228 -8.69 -11.84 21.26
N ARG A 229 -9.14 -11.83 20.01
CA ARG A 229 -8.71 -12.71 18.93
C ARG A 229 -7.85 -11.95 17.92
N LEU A 230 -7.00 -12.69 17.22
CA LEU A 230 -6.10 -12.15 16.20
C LEU A 230 -6.83 -12.05 14.84
N TYR A 231 -6.67 -10.93 14.14
CA TYR A 231 -7.08 -10.83 12.74
C TYR A 231 -6.07 -10.07 11.87
N GLY A 232 -5.18 -9.26 12.46
CA GLY A 232 -4.15 -8.55 11.72
C GLY A 232 -3.16 -9.50 11.03
N ALA A 233 -2.80 -9.21 9.78
CA ALA A 233 -1.99 -10.08 8.94
C ALA A 233 -0.57 -10.34 9.50
N GLY A 234 0.06 -9.34 10.10
CA GLY A 234 1.34 -9.47 10.79
C GLY A 234 1.26 -10.48 11.95
N LEU A 235 0.15 -10.47 12.71
CA LEU A 235 -0.10 -11.43 13.79
C LEU A 235 -0.43 -12.83 13.24
N LEU A 236 -1.12 -12.92 12.10
CA LEU A 236 -1.51 -14.19 11.49
C LEU A 236 -0.39 -14.88 10.71
N SER A 237 0.71 -14.18 10.43
CA SER A 237 1.84 -14.68 9.63
C SER A 237 3.16 -14.81 10.40
N SER A 238 3.21 -14.38 11.66
CA SER A 238 4.37 -14.56 12.55
C SER A 238 4.00 -15.37 13.77
N ILE A 239 4.64 -16.52 13.93
CA ILE A 239 4.42 -17.42 15.08
C ILE A 239 4.83 -16.73 16.39
N GLY A 240 5.94 -15.98 16.37
CA GLY A 240 6.45 -15.27 17.54
C GLY A 240 5.52 -14.15 17.99
N GLU A 241 5.07 -13.29 17.06
CA GLU A 241 4.12 -12.22 17.36
C GLU A 241 2.75 -12.76 17.79
N ALA A 242 2.25 -13.82 17.14
CA ALA A 242 0.98 -14.45 17.52
C ALA A 242 0.96 -14.93 18.99
N GLN A 243 2.12 -15.38 19.49
CA GLN A 243 2.30 -15.80 20.87
C GLN A 243 2.46 -14.61 21.81
N HIS A 244 3.33 -13.68 21.44
CA HIS A 244 3.70 -12.54 22.27
C HIS A 244 2.53 -11.57 22.49
N CYS A 245 1.74 -11.33 21.44
CA CYS A 245 0.68 -10.32 21.43
C CYS A 245 -0.41 -10.56 22.49
N LEU A 246 -0.65 -11.80 22.92
CA LEU A 246 -1.63 -12.14 23.95
C LEU A 246 -1.08 -12.15 25.38
N THR A 247 0.23 -11.96 25.56
CA THR A 247 0.85 -11.91 26.90
C THR A 247 0.57 -10.58 27.61
N PRO A 248 0.68 -10.50 28.95
CA PRO A 248 0.56 -9.24 29.68
C PRO A 248 1.61 -8.17 29.32
N ALA A 249 2.68 -8.54 28.61
CA ALA A 249 3.73 -7.61 28.18
C ALA A 249 3.26 -6.63 27.09
N VAL A 250 2.25 -7.03 26.30
CA VAL A 250 1.67 -6.19 25.25
C VAL A 250 0.42 -5.50 25.77
N LYS A 251 0.36 -4.17 25.70
CA LYS A 251 -0.80 -3.40 26.17
C LYS A 251 -1.97 -3.54 25.18
N LYS A 252 -3.16 -3.86 25.67
CA LYS A 252 -4.40 -3.89 24.87
C LYS A 252 -5.15 -2.59 25.05
N LEU A 253 -5.43 -1.90 23.96
CA LEU A 253 -6.15 -0.62 23.94
C LEU A 253 -7.47 -0.81 23.18
N PRO A 254 -8.59 -0.22 23.63
CA PRO A 254 -9.78 -0.15 22.78
C PRO A 254 -9.45 0.61 21.49
N LEU A 255 -9.89 0.08 20.35
CA LEU A 255 -9.74 0.76 19.07
C LEU A 255 -10.44 2.13 19.11
N SER A 256 -9.75 3.15 18.61
CA SER A 256 -10.25 4.51 18.46
C SER A 256 -9.39 5.25 17.43
N LEU A 257 -9.79 6.45 17.02
CA LEU A 257 -9.03 7.29 16.10
C LEU A 257 -7.58 7.56 16.54
N ALA A 258 -7.28 7.43 17.84
CA ALA A 258 -5.93 7.59 18.38
C ALA A 258 -4.90 6.63 17.73
N CYS A 259 -5.32 5.52 17.14
CA CYS A 259 -4.40 4.63 16.42
C CYS A 259 -3.75 5.33 15.22
N ALA A 260 -4.46 6.23 14.52
CA ALA A 260 -3.91 6.99 13.39
C ALA A 260 -2.77 7.94 13.81
N ASP A 261 -2.68 8.27 15.09
CA ASP A 261 -1.65 9.15 15.66
C ASP A 261 -0.60 8.37 16.47
N THR A 262 -0.73 7.04 16.58
CA THR A 262 0.20 6.18 17.33
C THR A 262 1.33 5.69 16.43
N GLU A 263 2.57 5.98 16.79
CA GLU A 263 3.76 5.55 16.04
C GLU A 263 4.10 4.07 16.28
N TYR A 264 4.76 3.43 15.31
CA TYR A 264 5.24 2.05 15.39
C TYR A 264 6.68 1.91 14.88
N ASP A 265 7.36 0.87 15.34
CA ASP A 265 8.68 0.44 14.86
C ASP A 265 8.53 -0.92 14.19
N ILE A 266 8.84 -0.98 12.89
CA ILE A 266 8.74 -2.20 12.07
C ILE A 266 9.82 -3.24 12.42
N THR A 267 10.85 -2.85 13.17
CA THR A 267 12.01 -3.71 13.47
C THR A 267 11.87 -4.48 14.78
N ARG A 268 10.78 -4.26 15.52
CA ARG A 268 10.56 -4.81 16.86
C ARG A 268 9.16 -5.38 17.00
N MET A 269 8.98 -6.24 18.00
CA MET A 269 7.66 -6.70 18.38
C MET A 269 6.82 -5.54 18.92
N GLN A 270 5.51 -5.55 18.64
CA GLN A 270 4.64 -4.43 18.95
C GLN A 270 4.33 -4.34 20.46
N PRO A 271 4.65 -3.21 21.15
CA PRO A 271 4.47 -3.10 22.60
C PRO A 271 3.01 -2.87 23.02
N GLN A 272 2.16 -2.46 22.08
CA GLN A 272 0.73 -2.23 22.27
C GLN A 272 -0.03 -2.61 21.01
N LEU A 273 -1.28 -3.03 21.18
CA LEU A 273 -2.20 -3.35 20.09
C LEU A 273 -3.59 -2.78 20.39
N PHE A 274 -4.35 -2.52 19.31
CA PHE A 274 -5.72 -2.03 19.40
C PHE A 274 -6.73 -3.16 19.19
N VAL A 275 -7.78 -3.16 20.01
CA VAL A 275 -8.84 -4.17 20.02
C VAL A 275 -10.15 -3.56 19.51
N ALA A 276 -10.59 -4.00 18.33
CA ALA A 276 -11.91 -3.69 17.79
C ALA A 276 -12.98 -4.54 18.47
N ARG A 277 -14.21 -4.03 18.64
CA ARG A 277 -15.31 -4.83 19.21
C ARG A 277 -15.73 -5.92 18.23
N ASP A 278 -15.85 -5.52 16.97
CA ASP A 278 -16.22 -6.31 15.81
C ASP A 278 -15.69 -5.60 14.55
N PHE A 279 -16.00 -6.12 13.36
CA PHE A 279 -15.60 -5.47 12.10
C PHE A 279 -16.39 -4.19 11.80
N ASP A 280 -17.56 -3.95 12.41
CA ASP A 280 -18.29 -2.69 12.24
C ASP A 280 -17.59 -1.54 12.97
N HIS A 281 -17.00 -1.79 14.13
CA HIS A 281 -16.17 -0.83 14.84
C HIS A 281 -14.99 -0.33 13.99
N LEU A 282 -14.43 -1.18 13.11
CA LEU A 282 -13.39 -0.76 12.17
C LEU A 282 -13.91 0.33 11.21
N PHE A 283 -15.14 0.19 10.72
CA PHE A 283 -15.77 1.17 9.83
C PHE A 283 -16.14 2.47 10.54
N GLU A 284 -16.56 2.40 11.81
CA GLU A 284 -16.83 3.58 12.63
C GLU A 284 -15.56 4.44 12.73
N VAL A 285 -14.46 3.84 13.18
CA VAL A 285 -13.17 4.54 13.34
C VAL A 285 -12.61 5.01 11.99
N LEU A 286 -12.76 4.23 10.93
CA LEU A 286 -12.37 4.66 9.59
C LEU A 286 -13.23 5.82 9.08
N ALA A 287 -14.53 5.86 9.40
CA ALA A 287 -15.39 6.99 9.05
C ALA A 287 -15.00 8.26 9.80
N GLU A 288 -14.66 8.15 11.09
CA GLU A 288 -14.10 9.25 11.87
C GLU A 288 -12.78 9.74 11.27
N PHE A 289 -11.89 8.82 10.90
CA PHE A 289 -10.62 9.14 10.26
C PHE A 289 -10.83 9.86 8.92
N GLU A 290 -11.67 9.31 8.03
CA GLU A 290 -11.99 9.92 6.74
C GLU A 290 -12.55 11.33 6.90
N ALA A 291 -13.41 11.58 7.90
CA ALA A 291 -13.95 12.90 8.18
C ALA A 291 -12.88 13.95 8.51
N THR A 292 -11.67 13.53 8.92
CA THR A 292 -10.53 14.42 9.14
C THR A 292 -9.78 14.79 7.86
N LEU A 293 -9.94 14.03 6.77
CA LEU A 293 -9.12 14.16 5.56
C LEU A 293 -9.56 15.30 4.63
N ALA A 294 -8.59 15.89 3.95
CA ALA A 294 -8.74 16.96 2.96
C ALA A 294 -9.77 16.65 1.88
N TRP A 295 -9.88 15.39 1.44
CA TRP A 295 -10.79 15.00 0.37
C TRP A 295 -12.25 14.87 0.82
N LYS A 296 -12.49 14.83 2.13
CA LYS A 296 -13.84 14.91 2.72
C LYS A 296 -14.20 16.32 3.11
N ARG A 297 -13.21 17.11 3.55
CA ARG A 297 -13.43 18.46 4.09
C ARG A 297 -13.37 19.57 3.04
N GLY A 298 -12.47 19.44 2.06
CA GLY A 298 -12.21 20.47 1.07
C GLY A 298 -11.73 21.80 1.70
N GLY A 299 -12.11 22.90 1.06
CA GLY A 299 -11.91 24.26 1.57
C GLY A 299 -10.46 24.62 1.89
N ASP A 300 -10.29 25.57 2.83
CA ASP A 300 -8.98 26.03 3.30
C ASP A 300 -8.19 24.91 3.99
N HIS A 301 -8.86 23.93 4.59
CA HIS A 301 -8.17 22.80 5.20
C HIS A 301 -7.41 22.00 4.14
N GLY A 302 -8.10 21.57 3.08
CA GLY A 302 -7.48 20.82 1.99
C GLY A 302 -6.42 21.63 1.25
N LEU A 303 -6.64 22.93 1.02
CA LEU A 303 -5.64 23.80 0.40
C LEU A 303 -4.36 23.92 1.23
N LYS A 304 -4.48 24.06 2.55
CA LYS A 304 -3.33 24.12 3.47
C LYS A 304 -2.56 22.81 3.51
N GLU A 305 -3.25 21.67 3.56
CA GLU A 305 -2.59 20.36 3.48
C GLU A 305 -1.83 20.20 2.16
N ALA A 306 -2.45 20.52 1.01
CA ALA A 306 -1.80 20.48 -0.29
C ALA A 306 -0.57 21.41 -0.40
N LEU A 307 -0.69 22.65 0.12
CA LEU A 307 0.42 23.61 0.17
C LEU A 307 1.58 23.08 1.04
N ASN A 308 1.26 22.54 2.21
CA ASN A 308 2.25 22.02 3.15
C ASN A 308 2.96 20.78 2.60
N ALA A 309 2.23 19.94 1.86
CA ALA A 309 2.71 18.68 1.30
C ALA A 309 3.74 18.87 0.19
N ARG A 310 3.62 19.94 -0.60
CA ARG A 310 4.51 20.26 -1.73
C ARG A 310 4.56 19.17 -2.81
N THR A 311 3.55 18.32 -2.85
CA THR A 311 3.36 17.24 -3.83
C THR A 311 2.25 17.61 -4.83
N VAL A 312 2.07 16.77 -5.84
CA VAL A 312 0.94 16.89 -6.76
C VAL A 312 -0.34 16.49 -6.03
N ASN A 313 -1.35 17.33 -6.14
CA ASN A 313 -2.67 17.14 -5.58
C ASN A 313 -3.71 17.47 -6.65
N HIS A 314 -4.98 17.16 -6.39
CA HIS A 314 -6.07 17.63 -7.24
C HIS A 314 -7.18 18.30 -6.43
N LEU A 315 -7.68 19.40 -6.99
CA LEU A 315 -8.73 20.23 -6.44
C LEU A 315 -10.02 19.93 -7.20
N VAL A 316 -11.07 19.48 -6.50
CA VAL A 316 -12.40 19.29 -7.08
C VAL A 316 -13.17 20.59 -6.94
N LEU A 317 -13.44 21.26 -8.06
CA LEU A 317 -14.20 22.50 -8.11
C LEU A 317 -15.71 22.24 -7.96
N SER A 318 -16.48 23.27 -7.62
CA SER A 318 -17.93 23.14 -7.38
C SER A 318 -18.73 22.74 -8.62
N ASP A 319 -18.18 22.97 -9.81
CA ASP A 319 -18.78 22.56 -11.08
C ASP A 319 -18.35 21.15 -11.53
N GLY A 320 -17.62 20.42 -10.70
CA GLY A 320 -17.15 19.05 -10.94
C GLY A 320 -15.90 18.95 -11.81
N ARG A 321 -15.26 20.05 -12.21
CA ARG A 321 -13.89 20.01 -12.78
C ARG A 321 -12.89 19.63 -11.68
N GLU A 322 -11.87 18.89 -12.07
CA GLU A 322 -10.75 18.52 -11.22
C GLU A 322 -9.50 19.18 -11.77
N VAL A 323 -8.82 20.01 -10.96
CA VAL A 323 -7.57 20.68 -11.35
C VAL A 323 -6.43 20.01 -10.60
N THR A 324 -5.63 19.23 -11.32
CA THR A 324 -4.42 18.58 -10.82
C THR A 324 -3.24 19.55 -10.94
N GLY A 325 -2.42 19.64 -9.88
CA GLY A 325 -1.17 20.39 -9.88
C GLY A 325 -0.60 20.50 -8.46
N ARG A 326 0.55 21.16 -8.31
CA ARG A 326 1.13 21.43 -6.99
C ARG A 326 0.69 22.81 -6.50
N VAL A 327 0.00 22.87 -5.37
CA VAL A 327 -0.37 24.14 -4.72
C VAL A 327 0.89 24.80 -4.15
N VAL A 328 1.14 26.05 -4.50
CA VAL A 328 2.36 26.78 -4.12
C VAL A 328 2.12 28.08 -3.37
N GLU A 329 0.89 28.62 -3.45
CA GLU A 329 0.53 29.87 -2.78
C GLU A 329 -0.97 29.94 -2.57
N LEU A 330 -1.38 30.54 -1.45
CA LEU A 330 -2.77 30.80 -1.08
C LEU A 330 -2.89 32.26 -0.66
N LEU A 331 -3.87 32.97 -1.20
CA LEU A 331 -4.22 34.33 -0.80
C LEU A 331 -5.58 34.33 -0.11
N THR A 332 -5.62 34.79 1.14
CA THR A 332 -6.86 34.90 1.93
C THR A 332 -7.69 36.08 1.47
N GLY A 333 -9.00 35.88 1.29
CA GLY A 333 -9.94 36.93 0.93
C GLY A 333 -10.44 37.76 2.10
N ASP A 334 -11.44 38.60 1.82
CA ASP A 334 -12.09 39.49 2.79
C ASP A 334 -13.07 38.76 3.72
N GLY A 335 -13.43 37.54 3.36
CA GLY A 335 -14.36 36.71 4.12
C GLY A 335 -14.53 35.33 3.49
N GLU A 336 -15.37 34.54 4.14
CA GLU A 336 -15.69 33.18 3.70
C GLU A 336 -16.60 33.21 2.46
N VAL A 337 -16.18 32.53 1.39
CA VAL A 337 -16.95 32.45 0.13
C VAL A 337 -17.79 31.19 0.01
N ALA A 338 -17.43 30.15 0.76
CA ALA A 338 -18.17 28.90 0.92
C ALA A 338 -17.76 28.26 2.27
N PRO A 339 -18.56 27.32 2.83
CA PRO A 339 -18.25 26.68 4.11
C PRO A 339 -16.82 26.14 4.19
N GLY A 340 -16.03 26.63 5.14
CA GLY A 340 -14.63 26.29 5.35
C GLY A 340 -13.65 26.88 4.34
N LEU A 341 -14.04 27.84 3.50
CA LEU A 341 -13.23 28.42 2.43
C LEU A 341 -13.20 29.96 2.51
N GLY A 342 -12.15 30.51 3.12
CA GLY A 342 -11.81 31.93 3.10
C GLY A 342 -10.70 32.29 2.11
N THR A 343 -10.06 31.31 1.47
CA THR A 343 -9.09 31.56 0.40
C THR A 343 -9.77 32.23 -0.80
N ALA A 344 -9.20 33.34 -1.28
CA ALA A 344 -9.61 34.03 -2.49
C ALA A 344 -8.96 33.47 -3.76
N LEU A 345 -7.68 33.10 -3.67
CA LEU A 345 -6.89 32.62 -4.81
C LEU A 345 -5.92 31.52 -4.36
N ALA A 346 -5.89 30.41 -5.09
CA ALA A 346 -4.83 29.42 -4.98
C ALA A 346 -4.00 29.42 -6.27
N ARG A 347 -2.66 29.46 -6.14
CA ARG A 347 -1.73 29.30 -7.27
C ARG A 347 -1.20 27.88 -7.30
N LEU A 348 -1.25 27.28 -8.48
CA LEU A 348 -0.72 25.97 -8.77
C LEU A 348 0.44 26.11 -9.77
N GLU A 349 1.45 25.28 -9.57
CA GLU A 349 2.57 25.09 -10.49
C GLU A 349 2.54 23.70 -11.10
N GLY A 350 3.12 23.62 -12.29
CA GLY A 350 2.98 22.48 -13.19
C GLY A 350 3.57 21.16 -12.69
N PRO A 351 3.32 20.07 -13.46
CA PRO A 351 2.38 20.04 -14.58
C PRO A 351 0.92 20.16 -14.11
N VAL A 352 0.12 20.97 -14.84
CA VAL A 352 -1.31 21.16 -14.55
C VAL A 352 -2.14 20.34 -15.51
N MET A 353 -3.16 19.64 -15.01
CA MET A 353 -4.07 18.83 -15.81
C MET A 353 -5.50 19.01 -15.30
N VAL A 354 -6.45 19.08 -16.23
CA VAL A 354 -7.87 19.18 -15.91
C VAL A 354 -8.55 17.88 -16.27
N SER A 355 -9.36 17.33 -15.36
CA SER A 355 -10.19 16.14 -15.61
C SER A 355 -11.61 16.35 -15.08
N ARG A 356 -12.48 15.36 -15.33
CA ARG A 356 -13.80 15.25 -14.68
C ARG A 356 -14.05 13.80 -14.29
N GLY A 357 -14.39 13.56 -13.02
CA GLY A 357 -14.70 12.22 -12.52
C GLY A 357 -13.51 11.26 -12.59
N GLY A 358 -12.29 11.78 -12.45
CA GLY A 358 -11.03 11.04 -12.55
C GLY A 358 -10.74 10.43 -13.92
N LYS A 359 -11.32 11.00 -15.00
CA LYS A 359 -11.16 10.55 -16.38
C LYS A 359 -11.00 11.74 -17.33
N ASP A 360 -10.65 11.41 -18.57
CA ASP A 360 -10.55 12.35 -19.69
C ASP A 360 -9.61 13.52 -19.39
N GLY A 361 -8.51 13.23 -18.69
CA GLY A 361 -7.47 14.20 -18.39
C GLY A 361 -6.99 14.95 -19.64
N SER A 362 -6.94 16.27 -19.54
CA SER A 362 -6.41 17.13 -20.60
C SER A 362 -4.94 16.81 -20.87
N LYS A 363 -4.42 17.29 -22.01
CA LYS A 363 -2.96 17.38 -22.18
C LYS A 363 -2.39 18.24 -21.04
N PRO A 364 -1.32 17.80 -20.34
CA PRO A 364 -0.71 18.59 -19.30
C PRO A 364 -0.19 19.93 -19.84
N ARG A 365 -0.43 20.99 -19.06
CA ARG A 365 0.02 22.35 -19.37
C ARG A 365 1.18 22.71 -18.43
N PHE A 366 2.20 23.33 -19.00
CA PHE A 366 3.41 23.76 -18.29
C PHE A 366 3.40 25.29 -18.13
N MET A 367 2.31 25.79 -17.58
CA MET A 367 2.12 27.20 -17.26
C MET A 367 1.52 27.32 -15.86
N PRO A 368 1.65 28.47 -15.20
CA PRO A 368 0.97 28.70 -13.93
C PRO A 368 -0.54 28.51 -14.09
N ALA A 369 -1.18 27.93 -13.08
CA ALA A 369 -2.63 27.89 -12.98
C ALA A 369 -3.10 28.59 -11.72
N LEU A 370 -4.23 29.26 -11.82
CA LEU A 370 -4.87 29.99 -10.74
C LEU A 370 -6.28 29.45 -10.54
N VAL A 371 -6.65 29.17 -9.30
CA VAL A 371 -8.03 28.87 -8.92
C VAL A 371 -8.53 30.02 -8.07
N ALA A 372 -9.41 30.84 -8.64
CA ALA A 372 -10.02 31.97 -7.96
C ALA A 372 -11.40 31.58 -7.41
N PHE A 373 -11.63 31.90 -6.13
CA PHE A 373 -12.84 31.54 -5.41
C PHE A 373 -13.74 32.75 -5.18
N GLY A 374 -15.05 32.50 -5.12
CA GLY A 374 -16.08 33.53 -4.93
C GLY A 374 -17.13 33.61 -6.03
N GLY A 375 -17.07 32.69 -7.00
CA GLY A 375 -18.04 32.57 -8.10
C GLY A 375 -17.88 33.65 -9.17
N GLY A 376 -18.05 33.25 -10.43
CA GLY A 376 -17.92 34.10 -11.61
C GLY A 376 -17.81 33.25 -12.86
N GLU A 377 -17.85 33.90 -14.03
CA GLU A 377 -17.72 33.23 -15.32
C GLU A 377 -16.68 33.96 -16.18
N LEU A 378 -15.85 33.19 -16.87
CA LEU A 378 -14.94 33.72 -17.88
C LEU A 378 -15.63 33.68 -19.25
N PRO A 379 -15.51 34.73 -20.08
CA PRO A 379 -15.92 34.65 -21.47
C PRO A 379 -15.03 33.63 -22.21
N GLU A 380 -15.59 32.98 -23.24
CA GLU A 380 -14.80 32.05 -24.07
C GLU A 380 -13.63 32.78 -24.74
N ARG A 381 -13.87 33.99 -25.27
CA ARG A 381 -12.82 34.91 -25.75
C ARG A 381 -13.21 36.35 -25.52
N GLY A 382 -12.24 37.18 -25.14
CA GLY A 382 -12.43 38.62 -24.99
C GLY A 382 -11.89 39.19 -23.68
N ALA A 383 -11.96 40.51 -23.55
CA ALA A 383 -11.61 41.19 -22.31
C ALA A 383 -12.62 40.85 -21.20
N PHE A 384 -12.15 40.77 -19.97
CA PHE A 384 -12.99 40.56 -18.80
C PHE A 384 -12.55 41.45 -17.63
N GLU A 385 -13.51 41.75 -16.76
CA GLU A 385 -13.32 42.35 -15.45
C GLU A 385 -14.24 41.63 -14.47
N LEU A 386 -13.68 41.06 -13.43
CA LEU A 386 -14.36 40.21 -12.45
C LEU A 386 -14.17 40.80 -11.06
N SER A 387 -15.26 40.87 -10.31
CA SER A 387 -15.26 41.14 -8.87
C SER A 387 -15.90 39.96 -8.15
N LEU A 388 -15.08 39.18 -7.45
CA LEU A 388 -15.52 37.95 -6.80
C LEU A 388 -15.96 38.22 -5.36
N LYS A 389 -16.81 37.35 -4.81
CA LYS A 389 -17.27 37.46 -3.41
C LYS A 389 -16.14 37.41 -2.38
N SER A 390 -14.96 36.91 -2.75
CA SER A 390 -13.77 36.88 -1.89
C SER A 390 -13.10 38.25 -1.72
N GLY A 391 -13.57 39.29 -2.42
CA GLY A 391 -12.91 40.59 -2.50
C GLY A 391 -11.84 40.67 -3.59
N LEU A 392 -11.54 39.54 -4.27
CA LEU A 392 -10.60 39.50 -5.38
C LEU A 392 -11.20 40.16 -6.62
N ARG A 393 -10.48 41.13 -7.18
CA ARG A 393 -10.76 41.69 -8.50
C ARG A 393 -9.72 41.23 -9.51
N LEU A 394 -10.17 40.78 -10.68
CA LEU A 394 -9.32 40.30 -11.77
C LEU A 394 -9.74 40.95 -13.07
N GLN A 395 -8.77 41.33 -13.90
CA GLN A 395 -9.01 41.81 -15.25
C GLN A 395 -7.95 41.25 -16.21
N GLY A 396 -8.31 41.07 -17.46
CA GLY A 396 -7.41 40.53 -18.48
C GLY A 396 -8.15 40.17 -19.75
N PHE A 397 -7.57 39.30 -20.57
CA PHE A 397 -8.15 38.84 -21.83
C PHE A 397 -8.17 37.31 -21.89
N ALA A 398 -9.35 36.72 -22.04
CA ALA A 398 -9.52 35.28 -22.23
C ALA A 398 -9.27 34.89 -23.70
N VAL A 399 -8.50 33.82 -23.93
CA VAL A 399 -8.15 33.32 -25.28
C VAL A 399 -8.80 31.98 -25.64
N GLY A 400 -9.60 31.41 -24.72
CA GLY A 400 -10.31 30.14 -24.88
C GLY A 400 -9.74 29.03 -23.99
N GLY A 401 -10.59 28.08 -23.63
CA GLY A 401 -10.18 26.91 -22.84
C GLY A 401 -9.61 27.22 -21.45
N GLY A 402 -9.97 28.36 -20.87
CA GLY A 402 -9.50 28.81 -19.54
C GLY A 402 -8.16 29.54 -19.53
N GLU A 403 -7.48 29.68 -20.67
CA GLU A 403 -6.24 30.45 -20.77
C GLU A 403 -6.54 31.96 -20.79
N VAL A 404 -5.77 32.73 -20.03
CA VAL A 404 -5.89 34.19 -19.91
C VAL A 404 -4.53 34.87 -20.11
N VAL A 405 -4.55 36.05 -20.73
CA VAL A 405 -3.38 36.91 -20.99
C VAL A 405 -3.60 38.33 -20.44
N ASP A 406 -2.50 39.04 -20.18
CA ASP A 406 -2.47 40.36 -19.51
C ASP A 406 -3.29 40.36 -18.20
N LEU A 407 -3.20 39.26 -17.45
CA LEU A 407 -3.92 39.11 -16.20
C LEU A 407 -3.36 40.07 -15.14
N ARG A 408 -4.25 40.88 -14.58
CA ARG A 408 -3.99 41.79 -13.47
C ARG A 408 -5.04 41.57 -12.41
N GLY A 409 -4.68 41.81 -11.17
CA GLY A 409 -5.62 41.66 -10.08
C GLY A 409 -5.25 42.47 -8.86
N GLU A 410 -6.23 42.66 -8.02
CA GLU A 410 -6.08 43.31 -6.74
C GLU A 410 -6.93 42.62 -5.68
N LEU A 411 -6.46 42.66 -4.45
CA LEU A 411 -7.15 42.15 -3.28
C LEU A 411 -6.90 43.12 -2.13
N GLN A 412 -7.96 43.50 -1.41
CA GLN A 412 -7.86 44.48 -0.31
C GLN A 412 -7.22 45.82 -0.73
N GLY A 413 -7.48 46.25 -1.97
CA GLY A 413 -6.93 47.48 -2.54
C GLY A 413 -5.42 47.43 -2.83
N ARG A 414 -4.80 46.25 -2.81
CA ARG A 414 -3.40 46.04 -3.16
C ARG A 414 -3.29 45.26 -4.47
N ALA A 415 -2.47 45.75 -5.39
CA ALA A 415 -2.16 45.04 -6.62
C ALA A 415 -1.42 43.72 -6.32
N LEU A 416 -1.80 42.65 -7.02
CA LEU A 416 -1.24 41.31 -6.85
C LEU A 416 -0.17 41.03 -7.92
N PRO A 417 0.94 40.36 -7.56
CA PRO A 417 1.94 39.90 -8.53
C PRO A 417 1.45 38.64 -9.26
N LEU A 418 0.54 38.81 -10.22
CA LEU A 418 -0.02 37.71 -11.01
C LEU A 418 0.82 37.41 -12.27
N PRO A 419 0.86 36.15 -12.73
CA PRO A 419 1.46 35.81 -14.01
C PRO A 419 0.69 36.48 -15.16
N ALA A 420 1.42 37.07 -16.11
CA ALA A 420 0.81 37.72 -17.27
C ALA A 420 0.05 36.73 -18.17
N VAL A 421 0.42 35.44 -18.15
CA VAL A 421 -0.22 34.35 -18.88
C VAL A 421 -0.39 33.15 -17.95
N CYS A 422 -1.62 32.64 -17.83
CA CYS A 422 -1.92 31.48 -16.99
C CYS A 422 -3.22 30.80 -17.39
N GLU A 423 -3.47 29.61 -16.83
CA GLU A 423 -4.83 29.05 -16.80
C GLU A 423 -5.58 29.60 -15.59
N LEU A 424 -6.77 30.14 -15.82
CA LEU A 424 -7.62 30.68 -14.76
C LEU A 424 -8.90 29.83 -14.62
N PHE A 425 -9.07 29.27 -13.43
CA PHE A 425 -10.25 28.54 -13.02
C PHE A 425 -11.04 29.36 -12.01
N LEU A 426 -12.35 29.47 -12.22
CA LEU A 426 -13.27 30.09 -11.28
C LEU A 426 -14.07 29.00 -10.58
N SER A 427 -14.25 29.13 -9.26
CA SER A 427 -15.11 28.22 -8.50
C SER A 427 -15.88 28.95 -7.40
N ALA A 428 -17.12 28.53 -7.15
CA ALA A 428 -17.92 29.03 -6.04
C ALA A 428 -17.48 28.44 -4.70
N GLY A 429 -16.83 27.28 -4.71
CA GLY A 429 -16.40 26.54 -3.53
C GLY A 429 -15.41 25.41 -3.88
N LEU A 430 -14.91 24.72 -2.87
CA LEU A 430 -13.91 23.67 -3.05
C LEU A 430 -14.31 22.43 -2.23
N PRO A 431 -15.21 21.57 -2.73
CA PRO A 431 -15.72 20.43 -1.97
C PRO A 431 -14.67 19.39 -1.59
N SER A 432 -13.56 19.26 -2.32
CA SER A 432 -12.55 18.24 -2.05
C SER A 432 -11.17 18.65 -2.55
N VAL A 433 -10.13 18.27 -1.78
CA VAL A 433 -8.73 18.29 -2.20
C VAL A 433 -8.13 16.94 -1.84
N ALA A 434 -7.46 16.27 -2.77
CA ALA A 434 -6.92 14.92 -2.55
C ALA A 434 -5.49 14.78 -3.09
N GLY A 435 -4.78 13.81 -2.51
CA GLY A 435 -3.42 13.46 -2.92
C GLY A 435 -3.38 12.92 -4.36
N GLY A 436 -2.28 13.21 -5.04
CA GLY A 436 -2.01 12.70 -6.38
C GLY A 436 -2.89 13.31 -7.49
N PRO A 437 -2.69 12.86 -8.74
CA PRO A 437 -3.48 13.30 -9.88
C PRO A 437 -4.92 12.76 -9.83
N ALA A 438 -5.88 13.56 -10.29
CA ALA A 438 -7.27 13.12 -10.38
C ALA A 438 -7.48 11.98 -11.40
N ASP A 439 -6.73 12.00 -12.52
CA ASP A 439 -6.68 10.93 -13.53
C ASP A 439 -5.25 10.33 -13.55
N PRO A 440 -4.96 9.34 -12.70
CA PRO A 440 -3.64 8.70 -12.64
C PRO A 440 -3.23 8.06 -13.96
N GLY A 441 -4.18 7.49 -14.71
CA GLY A 441 -3.89 6.83 -15.97
C GLY A 441 -3.40 7.80 -17.04
N THR A 442 -4.02 8.99 -17.13
CA THR A 442 -3.53 10.05 -18.04
C THR A 442 -2.24 10.66 -17.54
N TRP A 443 -2.14 10.96 -16.25
CA TRP A 443 -0.91 11.47 -15.65
C TRP A 443 0.30 10.59 -15.95
N ASP A 444 0.12 9.30 -15.75
CA ASP A 444 1.13 8.27 -15.96
C ASP A 444 1.57 8.14 -17.44
N ARG A 445 0.68 8.32 -18.42
CA ARG A 445 1.08 8.36 -19.84
C ARG A 445 2.06 9.48 -20.18
N TRP A 446 2.02 10.59 -19.44
CA TRP A 446 2.89 11.75 -19.67
C TRP A 446 4.14 11.74 -18.79
N PHE A 447 4.02 11.23 -17.56
CA PHE A 447 5.06 11.38 -16.53
C PHE A 447 5.56 10.06 -15.95
N GLY A 448 4.94 8.94 -16.30
CA GLY A 448 5.24 7.63 -15.71
C GLY A 448 6.65 7.12 -16.05
N GLU A 449 7.19 7.45 -17.22
CA GLU A 449 8.56 7.06 -17.62
C GLU A 449 9.64 7.83 -16.85
N LEU A 450 9.34 9.04 -16.34
CA LEU A 450 10.27 9.84 -15.55
C LEU A 450 10.57 9.22 -14.18
N ASN A 451 9.65 8.37 -13.69
CA ASN A 451 9.75 7.61 -12.45
C ASN A 451 9.86 6.10 -12.71
N ALA A 452 10.56 5.71 -13.78
CA ALA A 452 10.69 4.31 -14.19
C ALA A 452 11.08 3.44 -12.98
N PHE A 453 10.14 2.57 -12.58
CA PHE A 453 10.40 1.46 -11.70
C PHE A 453 11.31 0.51 -12.50
N SER A 454 12.62 0.67 -12.35
CA SER A 454 13.60 -0.14 -13.06
C SER A 454 13.44 -1.60 -12.65
N GLU A 455 13.29 -2.50 -13.61
CA GLU A 455 13.33 -3.94 -13.37
C GLU A 455 14.62 -4.30 -12.64
N GLY A 456 14.51 -4.69 -11.38
CA GLY A 456 15.65 -5.09 -10.57
C GLY A 456 16.12 -6.49 -10.95
N ASP A 457 17.27 -6.57 -11.62
CA ASP A 457 18.06 -7.78 -11.85
C ASP A 457 18.49 -8.46 -10.52
N ALA A 458 18.47 -7.72 -9.40
CA ALA A 458 18.97 -8.14 -8.09
C ALA A 458 18.13 -9.25 -7.44
N GLU A 459 16.80 -9.16 -7.47
CA GLU A 459 15.89 -10.15 -6.86
C GLU A 459 15.96 -11.49 -7.61
N ALA A 460 16.03 -11.46 -8.94
CA ALA A 460 16.24 -12.64 -9.78
C ALA A 460 17.60 -13.30 -9.50
N LYS A 461 18.66 -12.50 -9.30
CA LYS A 461 19.99 -12.98 -8.88
C LYS A 461 19.97 -13.55 -7.45
N ALA A 462 19.21 -12.96 -6.53
CA ALA A 462 19.04 -13.46 -5.17
C ALA A 462 18.34 -14.84 -5.16
N ARG A 463 17.27 -15.02 -5.95
CA ARG A 463 16.61 -16.33 -6.15
C ARG A 463 17.55 -17.35 -6.77
N ALA A 464 18.26 -16.98 -7.83
CA ALA A 464 19.23 -17.85 -8.48
C ALA A 464 20.35 -18.30 -7.52
N LYS A 465 20.83 -17.37 -6.68
CA LYS A 465 21.82 -17.68 -5.63
C LYS A 465 21.23 -18.61 -4.56
N LYS A 466 19.99 -18.41 -4.11
CA LYS A 466 19.28 -19.28 -3.15
C LYS A 466 19.15 -20.71 -3.66
N ALA A 467 18.80 -20.89 -4.94
CA ALA A 467 18.74 -22.20 -5.58
C ALA A 467 20.11 -22.86 -5.72
N SER A 468 21.17 -22.08 -6.01
CA SER A 468 22.56 -22.59 -6.09
C SER A 468 23.24 -22.83 -4.74
N ALA A 469 22.68 -22.29 -3.66
CA ALA A 469 23.26 -22.37 -2.32
C ALA A 469 23.02 -23.73 -1.63
N LEU A 470 22.11 -24.56 -2.15
CA LEU A 470 21.83 -25.87 -1.58
C LEU A 470 22.78 -26.92 -2.18
N PRO A 471 23.54 -27.69 -1.36
CA PRO A 471 24.35 -28.78 -1.88
C PRO A 471 23.49 -29.77 -2.70
N PRO A 472 23.94 -30.23 -3.89
CA PRO A 472 23.13 -31.08 -4.75
C PRO A 472 22.55 -32.34 -4.06
N ALA A 473 23.32 -32.93 -3.14
CA ALA A 473 22.87 -34.07 -2.33
C ALA A 473 21.66 -33.72 -1.44
N VAL A 474 21.67 -32.55 -0.80
CA VAL A 474 20.56 -32.08 0.04
C VAL A 474 19.34 -31.74 -0.82
N ALA A 475 19.56 -31.09 -1.98
CA ALA A 475 18.49 -30.78 -2.94
C ALA A 475 17.76 -32.05 -3.41
N GLU A 476 18.50 -33.12 -3.66
CA GLU A 476 17.95 -34.43 -4.01
C GLU A 476 17.09 -35.00 -2.88
N LEU A 477 17.54 -34.94 -1.63
CA LEU A 477 16.77 -35.43 -0.48
C LEU A 477 15.44 -34.70 -0.32
N TYR A 478 15.42 -33.36 -0.41
CA TYR A 478 14.15 -32.62 -0.37
C TYR A 478 13.24 -33.00 -1.55
N ARG A 479 13.79 -33.29 -2.73
CA ARG A 479 13.00 -33.76 -3.88
C ARG A 479 12.37 -35.11 -3.61
N GLN A 480 13.12 -36.06 -3.05
CA GLN A 480 12.61 -37.38 -2.68
C GLN A 480 11.50 -37.29 -1.63
N VAL A 481 11.69 -36.48 -0.58
CA VAL A 481 10.67 -36.23 0.44
C VAL A 481 9.40 -35.64 -0.18
N ARG A 482 9.54 -34.67 -1.08
CA ARG A 482 8.39 -34.08 -1.79
C ARG A 482 7.65 -35.10 -2.64
N THR A 483 8.36 -35.90 -3.43
CA THR A 483 7.76 -36.97 -4.24
C THR A 483 6.98 -37.95 -3.39
N LEU A 484 7.52 -38.35 -2.23
CA LEU A 484 6.81 -39.23 -1.30
C LEU A 484 5.54 -38.61 -0.72
N ARG A 485 5.55 -37.31 -0.41
CA ARG A 485 4.35 -36.57 0.04
C ARG A 485 3.28 -36.53 -1.04
N GLU A 486 3.66 -36.21 -2.29
CA GLU A 486 2.74 -36.12 -3.42
C GLU A 486 2.12 -37.48 -3.78
N GLN A 487 2.83 -38.58 -3.54
CA GLN A 487 2.33 -39.94 -3.71
C GLN A 487 1.36 -40.40 -2.60
N GLY A 488 1.38 -39.76 -1.43
CA GLY A 488 0.40 -39.95 -0.35
C GLY A 488 0.48 -41.25 0.45
N ASN A 489 1.43 -42.17 0.17
CA ASN A 489 1.63 -43.43 0.92
C ASN A 489 3.09 -43.93 0.86
N PRO A 490 4.03 -43.28 1.57
CA PRO A 490 5.43 -43.69 1.55
C PRO A 490 5.66 -45.04 2.22
N SER A 491 6.44 -45.93 1.60
CA SER A 491 6.77 -47.23 2.21
C SER A 491 7.67 -47.04 3.44
N PRO A 492 7.54 -47.90 4.48
CA PRO A 492 8.38 -47.81 5.67
C PRO A 492 9.88 -47.90 5.36
N SER A 493 10.26 -48.71 4.36
CA SER A 493 11.65 -48.84 3.91
C SER A 493 12.18 -47.56 3.26
N ALA A 494 11.38 -46.89 2.42
CA ALA A 494 11.77 -45.61 1.81
C ALA A 494 11.95 -44.51 2.88
N LEU A 495 11.06 -44.46 3.87
CA LEU A 495 11.18 -43.52 4.99
C LEU A 495 12.41 -43.78 5.86
N GLN A 496 12.77 -45.05 6.07
CA GLN A 496 13.96 -45.40 6.83
C GLN A 496 15.25 -45.03 6.09
N GLN A 497 15.31 -45.30 4.78
CA GLN A 497 16.44 -44.90 3.93
C GLN A 497 16.62 -43.38 3.92
N LEU A 498 15.53 -42.62 3.77
CA LEU A 498 15.57 -41.16 3.83
C LEU A 498 16.03 -40.67 5.20
N ALA A 499 15.50 -41.21 6.29
CA ALA A 499 15.93 -40.82 7.64
C ALA A 499 17.43 -41.04 7.86
N GLN A 500 17.97 -42.16 7.37
CA GLN A 500 19.40 -42.46 7.44
C GLN A 500 20.22 -41.49 6.59
N ALA A 501 19.76 -41.17 5.38
CA ALA A 501 20.43 -40.20 4.50
C ALA A 501 20.37 -38.76 5.08
N CYS A 502 19.30 -38.40 5.79
CA CYS A 502 19.21 -37.10 6.47
C CYS A 502 20.17 -36.99 7.66
N ALA A 503 20.56 -38.10 8.28
CA ALA A 503 21.46 -38.10 9.44
C ALA A 503 22.87 -37.59 9.10
N SER A 504 23.30 -37.65 7.82
CA SER A 504 24.57 -37.08 7.36
C SER A 504 24.52 -35.56 7.14
N HIS A 505 23.38 -34.91 7.35
CA HIS A 505 23.17 -33.47 7.16
C HIS A 505 22.56 -32.84 8.43
N PRO A 506 23.32 -32.73 9.53
CA PRO A 506 22.80 -32.27 10.83
C PRO A 506 22.26 -30.84 10.79
N ASP A 507 22.80 -29.98 9.92
CA ASP A 507 22.34 -28.59 9.77
C ASP A 507 20.98 -28.48 9.04
N GLU A 508 20.56 -29.53 8.33
CA GLU A 508 19.26 -29.61 7.65
C GLU A 508 18.16 -30.10 8.59
N TRP A 509 17.89 -29.32 9.63
CA TRP A 509 16.86 -29.62 10.62
C TRP A 509 15.45 -29.71 10.00
N LEU A 510 15.14 -28.87 9.00
CA LEU A 510 13.83 -28.85 8.35
C LEU A 510 13.57 -30.14 7.56
N LEU A 511 14.60 -30.65 6.87
CA LEU A 511 14.52 -31.93 6.16
C LEU A 511 14.21 -33.09 7.12
N ARG A 512 14.86 -33.11 8.29
CA ARG A 512 14.59 -34.10 9.34
C ARG A 512 13.15 -33.99 9.86
N ALA A 513 12.67 -32.78 10.13
CA ALA A 513 11.31 -32.53 10.57
C ALA A 513 10.27 -33.03 9.55
N GLU A 514 10.53 -32.86 8.25
CA GLU A 514 9.65 -33.36 7.18
C GLU A 514 9.58 -34.90 7.16
N VAL A 515 10.72 -35.58 7.31
CA VAL A 515 10.78 -37.05 7.36
C VAL A 515 10.09 -37.59 8.62
N GLU A 516 10.30 -36.96 9.77
CA GLU A 516 9.63 -37.32 11.03
C GLU A 516 8.11 -37.14 10.93
N GLU A 517 7.63 -36.07 10.30
CA GLU A 517 6.20 -35.89 10.05
C GLU A 517 5.64 -36.99 9.15
N LEU A 518 6.29 -37.31 8.03
CA LEU A 518 5.88 -38.41 7.16
C LEU A 518 5.84 -39.75 7.88
N GLN A 519 6.81 -40.03 8.75
CA GLN A 519 6.82 -41.23 9.58
C GLN A 519 5.67 -41.28 10.58
N ARG A 520 5.26 -40.14 11.15
CA ARG A 520 4.08 -40.06 12.02
C ARG A 520 2.79 -40.29 11.23
N LEU A 521 2.66 -39.67 10.07
CA LEU A 521 1.49 -39.82 9.20
C LEU A 521 1.33 -41.26 8.69
N ALA A 522 2.43 -41.95 8.37
CA ALA A 522 2.39 -43.35 7.95
C ALA A 522 2.02 -44.34 9.08
N ARG A 523 2.03 -43.89 10.34
CA ARG A 523 1.67 -44.68 11.53
C ARG A 523 0.25 -44.38 12.05
N ALA A 524 -0.32 -43.24 11.66
CA ALA A 524 -1.67 -42.81 12.02
C ALA A 524 -2.68 -43.41 11.03
#